data_AF-A0A1J5HDU8-F1
#
_entry.id   AF-A0A1J5HDU8-F1
#
_cell.length_a   1.000
_cell.length_b   1.000
_cell.length_c   1.000
_cell.angle_alpha   90.00
_cell.angle_beta   90.00
_cell.angle_gamma   90.00
#
_symmetry.space_group_name_H-M   'P 1'
#
loop_
_entity.id
_entity.type
_entity.pdbx_description
1 polymer ?
#
loop_
_entity_poly.entity_id
_entity_poly.type
_entity_poly.pdbx_seq_one_letter_code
_entity_poly.pdbx_strand_id
1 'polypeptide(L)'
;MPPAIRQTITFDRGSENVCWKELEEEFSGLSCFFVHSYSSWERGTNENTNGLIRWYLPKGTNFVTIPDEELKAVEDALNNRPRKRLGFKTPLEVFNESVALTC
;
A
#
# COMPACT_ATOMS: atom_id res chain seq x y z
N MET A 1 6.21 -9.22 -7.98
CA MET A 1 4.75 -9.16 -8.24
C MET A 1 4.54 -9.33 -9.73
N PRO A 2 3.75 -10.31 -10.21
CA PRO A 2 3.54 -10.53 -11.63
C PRO A 2 2.98 -9.28 -12.35
N PRO A 3 3.35 -9.01 -13.62
CA PRO A 3 2.84 -7.87 -14.37
C PRO A 3 1.30 -7.84 -14.44
N ALA A 4 0.67 -9.02 -14.53
CA ALA A 4 -0.78 -9.17 -14.63
C ALA A 4 -1.56 -8.52 -13.47
N ILE A 5 -0.97 -8.42 -12.28
CA ILE A 5 -1.59 -7.80 -11.10
C ILE A 5 -1.04 -6.40 -10.78
N ARG A 6 -0.05 -5.92 -11.54
CA ARG A 6 0.51 -4.57 -11.43
C ARG A 6 0.02 -3.71 -12.60
N GLN A 7 -1.27 -3.37 -12.57
CA GLN A 7 -1.91 -2.64 -13.67
C GLN A 7 -1.94 -1.13 -13.43
N THR A 8 -2.29 -0.71 -12.21
CA THR A 8 -2.51 0.71 -11.92
C THR A 8 -1.99 1.10 -10.55
N ILE A 9 -1.59 2.36 -10.40
CA ILE A 9 -1.25 2.98 -9.12
C ILE A 9 -2.03 4.28 -9.02
N THR A 10 -2.53 4.60 -7.82
CA THR A 10 -3.25 5.84 -7.55
C THR A 10 -2.50 6.66 -6.50
N PHE A 11 -2.03 7.84 -6.91
CA PHE A 11 -1.29 8.80 -6.10
C PHE A 11 -2.18 9.93 -5.61
N ASP A 12 -1.80 10.54 -4.50
CA ASP A 12 -2.28 11.88 -4.15
C ASP A 12 -1.43 12.92 -4.89
N ARG A 13 -1.81 14.19 -4.78
CA ARG A 13 -1.08 15.30 -5.39
C ARG A 13 0.12 15.77 -4.56
N GLY A 14 0.69 14.89 -3.74
CA GLY A 14 1.93 15.17 -3.03
C GLY A 14 3.10 15.41 -3.98
N SER A 15 3.99 16.33 -3.60
CA SER A 15 5.18 16.68 -4.39
C SER A 15 6.19 15.53 -4.49
N GLU A 16 6.11 14.55 -3.60
CA GLU A 16 6.88 13.32 -3.65
C GLU A 16 6.55 12.45 -4.88
N ASN A 17 5.36 12.62 -5.47
CA ASN A 17 4.87 11.82 -6.60
C ASN A 17 5.17 12.45 -7.97
N VAL A 18 6.05 13.45 -8.05
CA VAL A 18 6.37 14.16 -9.31
C VAL A 18 7.01 13.27 -10.37
N CYS A 19 7.75 12.25 -9.97
CA CYS A 19 8.43 11.30 -10.86
C CYS A 19 7.53 10.13 -11.32
N TRP A 20 6.20 10.27 -11.24
CA TRP A 20 5.25 9.20 -11.65
C TRP A 20 5.41 8.73 -13.10
N LYS A 21 5.92 9.59 -13.99
CA LYS A 21 6.18 9.24 -15.40
C LYS A 21 7.32 8.25 -15.54
N GLU A 22 8.36 8.39 -14.74
CA GLU A 22 9.50 7.45 -14.73
C GLU A 22 9.02 6.05 -14.34
N LEU A 23 8.04 5.95 -13.45
CA LEU A 23 7.41 4.67 -13.08
C LEU A 23 6.63 4.02 -14.23
N GLU A 24 5.88 4.80 -15.02
CA GLU A 24 5.18 4.25 -16.20
C GLU A 24 6.15 3.80 -17.30
N GLU A 25 7.28 4.50 -17.46
CA GLU A 25 8.32 4.13 -18.42
C GLU A 25 9.06 2.86 -17.99
N GLU A 26 9.39 2.71 -16.70
CA GLU A 26 10.09 1.54 -16.16
C GLU A 26 9.18 0.30 -16.15
N PHE A 27 7.90 0.46 -15.81
CA PHE A 27 6.95 -0.65 -15.68
C PHE A 27 5.94 -0.66 -16.83
N SER A 28 6.30 -1.33 -17.92
CA SER A 28 5.39 -1.53 -19.06
C SER A 28 4.04 -2.13 -18.63
N GLY A 29 2.96 -1.44 -18.96
CA GLY A 29 1.59 -1.83 -18.60
C GLY A 29 1.08 -1.24 -17.28
N LEU A 30 1.89 -0.42 -16.58
CA LEU A 30 1.48 0.33 -15.41
C LEU A 30 0.86 1.68 -15.82
N SER A 31 -0.27 2.06 -15.21
CA SER A 31 -0.86 3.38 -15.37
C SER A 31 -1.03 4.09 -14.03
N CYS A 32 -0.62 5.34 -13.97
CA CYS A 32 -0.61 6.19 -12.79
C CYS A 32 -1.80 7.16 -12.81
N PHE A 33 -2.59 7.16 -11.75
CA PHE A 33 -3.77 8.02 -11.58
C PHE A 33 -3.59 8.95 -10.39
N PHE A 34 -4.27 10.10 -10.43
CA PHE A 34 -4.22 11.09 -9.35
C PHE A 34 -5.60 11.37 -8.78
N VAL A 35 -5.65 11.43 -7.46
CA VAL A 35 -6.86 11.72 -6.69
C VAL A 35 -7.23 13.21 -6.83
N HIS A 36 -8.51 13.54 -6.75
CA HIS A 36 -8.95 14.93 -6.77
C HIS A 36 -8.47 15.66 -5.50
N SER A 37 -8.12 16.94 -5.65
CA SER A 37 -7.73 17.77 -4.51
C SER A 37 -8.84 17.81 -3.46
N TYR A 38 -8.46 17.76 -2.18
CA TYR A 38 -9.38 17.76 -1.03
C TYR A 38 -10.39 16.60 -0.98
N SER A 39 -10.17 15.53 -1.76
CA SER A 39 -11.09 14.39 -1.86
C SER A 39 -10.55 13.17 -1.09
N SER A 40 -10.41 13.30 0.23
CA SER A 40 -9.84 12.26 1.10
C SER A 40 -10.60 10.93 1.07
N TRP A 41 -11.90 10.96 0.74
CA TRP A 41 -12.75 9.78 0.64
C TRP A 41 -12.36 8.84 -0.50
N GLU A 42 -11.73 9.36 -1.57
CA GLU A 42 -11.22 8.54 -2.68
C GLU A 42 -10.06 7.63 -2.26
N ARG A 43 -9.49 7.85 -1.05
CA ARG A 43 -8.41 7.07 -0.45
C ARG A 43 -8.74 6.52 0.94
N GLY A 44 -10.02 6.22 1.19
CA GLY A 44 -10.47 5.73 2.50
C GLY A 44 -9.70 4.49 3.00
N THR A 45 -9.25 3.60 2.11
CA THR A 45 -8.43 2.45 2.48
C THR A 45 -7.04 2.87 2.97
N ASN A 46 -6.39 3.85 2.32
CA ASN A 46 -5.06 4.31 2.71
C ASN A 46 -5.11 4.98 4.09
N GLU A 47 -6.14 5.79 4.35
CA GLU A 47 -6.34 6.42 5.66
C GLU A 47 -6.59 5.38 6.76
N ASN A 48 -7.35 4.32 6.48
CA ASN A 48 -7.53 3.22 7.41
C ASN A 48 -6.21 2.50 7.72
N THR A 49 -5.42 2.18 6.68
CA THR A 49 -4.11 1.54 6.83
C THR A 49 -3.12 2.41 7.60
N ASN A 50 -3.07 3.71 7.30
CA ASN A 50 -2.23 4.67 8.02
C ASN A 50 -2.60 4.72 9.52
N GLY A 51 -3.89 4.67 9.85
CA GLY A 51 -4.35 4.58 11.24
C GLY A 51 -3.84 3.33 11.96
N LEU A 52 -3.75 2.19 11.27
CA LEU A 52 -3.24 0.93 11.83
C LEU A 52 -1.73 0.96 12.02
N ILE A 53 -0.99 1.54 11.07
CA ILE A 53 0.47 1.74 11.20
C ILE A 53 0.76 2.59 12.43
N ARG A 54 -0.06 3.63 12.69
CA ARG A 54 0.11 4.50 13.86
C ARG A 54 -0.10 3.84 15.22
N TRP A 55 -0.65 2.63 15.27
CA TRP A 55 -0.68 1.85 16.52
C TRP A 55 0.69 1.29 16.89
N TYR A 56 1.54 1.05 15.89
CA TYR A 56 2.92 0.59 16.08
C TYR A 56 3.91 1.74 16.07
N LEU A 57 3.72 2.69 15.16
CA LEU A 57 4.62 3.82 14.92
C LEU A 57 3.86 5.14 15.11
N PRO A 58 3.78 5.66 16.35
CA PRO A 58 3.04 6.88 16.64
C PRO A 58 3.50 8.09 15.81
N LYS A 59 2.65 9.13 15.77
CA LYS A 59 2.99 10.35 15.05
C LYS A 59 4.24 11.00 15.68
N GLY A 60 5.22 11.37 14.86
CA GLY A 60 6.49 11.96 15.30
C GLY A 60 7.62 10.95 15.46
N THR A 61 7.34 9.65 15.28
CA THR A 61 8.38 8.63 15.19
C THR A 61 9.33 8.91 14.03
N ASN A 62 10.63 8.90 14.31
CA ASN A 62 11.66 9.04 13.29
C ASN A 62 11.91 7.69 12.62
N PHE A 63 11.46 7.54 11.37
CA PHE A 63 11.63 6.29 10.61
C PHE A 63 13.09 5.95 10.32
N VAL A 64 14.00 6.93 10.30
CA VAL A 64 15.44 6.71 10.04
C VAL A 64 16.11 5.93 11.18
N THR A 65 15.57 6.02 12.40
CA THR A 65 16.14 5.35 13.57
C THR A 65 15.55 3.97 13.82
N ILE A 66 14.55 3.55 13.04
CA ILE A 66 13.91 2.25 13.18
C ILE A 66 14.74 1.23 12.39
N PRO A 67 15.16 0.11 13.01
CA PRO A 67 15.84 -0.95 12.29
C PRO A 67 14.88 -1.63 11.31
N ASP A 68 15.40 -2.07 10.17
CA ASP A 68 14.62 -2.74 9.12
C ASP A 68 13.87 -3.97 9.66
N GLU A 69 14.43 -4.68 10.63
CA GLU A 69 13.80 -5.83 11.29
C GLU A 69 12.51 -5.45 12.04
N GLU A 70 12.49 -4.30 12.72
CA GLU A 70 11.30 -3.81 13.42
C GLU A 70 10.25 -3.35 12.42
N LEU A 71 10.66 -2.64 11.36
CA LEU A 71 9.75 -2.24 10.29
C LEU A 71 9.12 -3.47 9.62
N LYS A 72 9.92 -4.52 9.39
CA LYS A 72 9.46 -5.79 8.83
C LYS A 72 8.48 -6.50 9.76
N ALA A 73 8.74 -6.51 11.07
CA ALA A 73 7.83 -7.09 12.05
C ALA A 73 6.46 -6.37 12.06
N VAL A 74 6.44 -5.04 11.92
CA VAL A 74 5.20 -4.26 11.80
C VAL A 74 4.46 -4.60 10.50
N GLU A 75 5.18 -4.67 9.38
CA GLU A 75 4.62 -5.05 8.08
C GLU A 75 3.97 -6.44 8.15
N ASP A 76 4.70 -7.43 8.68
CA ASP A 76 4.24 -8.80 8.82
C ASP A 76 3.03 -8.88 9.75
N ALA A 77 3.02 -8.14 10.87
CA ALA A 77 1.87 -8.08 11.76
C ALA A 77 0.63 -7.49 11.07
N LEU A 78 0.79 -6.48 10.21
CA LEU A 78 -0.33 -5.87 9.48
C LEU A 78 -0.86 -6.75 8.34
N ASN A 79 0.05 -7.43 7.63
CA ASN A 79 -0.26 -8.32 6.51
C ASN A 79 -0.86 -9.65 6.96
N ASN A 80 -0.53 -10.12 8.18
CA ASN A 80 -1.11 -11.32 8.78
C ASN A 80 -2.29 -11.04 9.72
N ARG A 81 -2.75 -9.78 9.81
CA ARG A 81 -3.90 -9.43 10.67
C ARG A 81 -5.23 -9.70 9.95
N PRO A 82 -6.12 -10.57 10.48
CA PRO A 82 -7.46 -10.80 9.95
C PRO A 82 -8.26 -9.51 9.77
N ARG A 83 -8.92 -9.35 8.61
CA ARG A 83 -9.76 -8.17 8.31
C ARG A 83 -11.22 -8.59 8.13
N LYS A 84 -12.13 -7.96 8.88
CA LYS A 84 -13.58 -8.22 8.76
C LYS A 84 -14.08 -8.02 7.32
N ARG A 85 -13.56 -7.01 6.59
CA ARG A 85 -13.90 -6.74 5.18
C ARG A 85 -13.51 -7.89 4.23
N LEU A 86 -12.51 -8.68 4.60
CA LEU A 86 -12.02 -9.84 3.84
C LEU A 86 -12.61 -11.16 4.35
N GLY A 87 -13.74 -11.13 5.08
CA GLY A 87 -14.32 -12.34 5.67
C GLY A 87 -13.42 -12.96 6.75
N PHE A 88 -12.67 -12.13 7.47
CA PHE A 88 -11.66 -12.54 8.46
C PHE A 88 -10.43 -13.26 7.90
N LYS A 89 -10.24 -13.28 6.57
CA LYS A 89 -8.94 -13.60 5.98
C LYS A 89 -7.91 -12.49 6.24
N THR A 90 -6.65 -12.83 6.17
CA THR A 90 -5.53 -11.88 6.22
C THR A 90 -5.31 -11.24 4.84
N PRO A 91 -4.78 -10.00 4.78
CA PRO A 91 -4.36 -9.40 3.52
C PRO A 91 -3.41 -10.29 2.72
N LEU A 92 -2.48 -10.98 3.39
CA LEU A 92 -1.52 -11.87 2.75
C LEU A 92 -2.20 -13.09 2.09
N GLU A 93 -3.18 -13.70 2.75
CA GLU A 93 -3.95 -14.83 2.19
C GLU A 93 -4.68 -14.40 0.91
N VAL A 94 -5.42 -13.28 0.96
CA VAL A 94 -6.19 -12.79 -0.19
C VAL A 94 -5.26 -12.35 -1.33
N PHE A 95 -4.11 -11.76 -1.00
CA PHE A 95 -3.10 -11.40 -2.00
C PHE A 95 -2.54 -12.64 -2.69
N ASN A 96 -2.16 -13.67 -1.93
CA ASN A 96 -1.62 -14.91 -2.49
C ASN A 96 -2.65 -15.66 -3.36
N GLU A 97 -3.93 -15.68 -2.96
CA GLU A 97 -5.02 -16.22 -3.80
C GLU A 97 -5.11 -15.48 -5.14
N SER A 98 -5.03 -14.15 -5.11
CA SER A 98 -5.10 -13.31 -6.32
C SER A 98 -3.90 -13.54 -7.24
N VAL A 99 -2.70 -13.70 -6.67
CA VAL A 99 -1.48 -14.00 -7.43
C VAL A 99 -1.59 -15.39 -8.07
N ALA A 100 -1.99 -16.41 -7.31
CA ALA A 100 -2.09 -17.79 -7.79
C ALA A 100 -3.09 -17.98 -8.93
N LEU A 101 -4.11 -17.12 -9.04
CA LEU A 101 -5.07 -17.11 -10.15
C LEU A 101 -4.53 -16.43 -11.42
N THR A 102 -3.42 -15.70 -11.32
CA THR A 102 -2.79 -14.96 -12.43
C THR A 102 -1.47 -15.55 -12.92
N CYS A 103 -1.02 -16.63 -12.29
CA CYS A 103 0.13 -17.45 -12.69
C CYS A 103 -0.35 -18.68 -13.46
#